data_AF-A0A976M3F7-F1
#
_entry.id   AF-A0A976M3F7-F1
#
_cell.length_a   1.000
_cell.length_b   1.000
_cell.length_c   1.000
_cell.angle_alpha   90.00
_cell.angle_beta   90.00
_cell.angle_gamma   90.00
#
_symmetry.space_group_name_H-M   'P 1'
#
loop_
_entity.id
_entity.type
_entity.pdbx_description
1 polymer ?
#
loop_
_entity_poly.entity_id
_entity_poly.type
_entity_poly.pdbx_seq_one_letter_code
_entity_poly.pdbx_strand_id
1 'polypeptide(L)'
;MTFTNAICNLKWTRLKSGQFGSKIFKFAATSANNSQYMFGGEIDGKYTNNLFVLNDPELDWSIVSANGSFPSRRSGSTITKLGSSLYVIGGHNDNGTLNNIYRFDTLTSNWSKVIPSNDFEFPSRTGHSASTDGKNRIFVFGGYNDDGLYLNDLYKIDINIKYDPEYKTYKTFAEFTLLSDDKNVFLNPSPRESSTLIYADNKLYLFGGYSYSAACNDGMWIYDLAYNKWTKSKSHVTPPPAEGYTGIRMGRAIVYFGGCNYSYNAHRCFNDVWNYDTISDQWTIIPASFEKPLERGHSFLFYVYDSIMLYGGSKLDNLVFNDMWKLSLLLPCSDPTYSCFGNGECSGTSCSCFSGFLDHDCGTFKVDEKISSIGQGEDENVQSVDNGICDAKTPQTTRGYFGGKYHAVSAYIRKHNYATTFVILLLIVSIFAVRASQKSD
;
A
#
# COMPACT_ATOMS: atom_id res chain seq x y z
N MET A 1 -35.76 -6.24 17.52
CA MET A 1 -35.17 -4.89 17.57
C MET A 1 -33.72 -5.04 17.15
N THR A 2 -33.37 -4.37 16.07
CA THR A 2 -32.01 -4.27 15.53
C THR A 2 -31.13 -3.54 16.52
N PHE A 3 -30.06 -4.20 16.97
CA PHE A 3 -28.94 -3.52 17.59
C PHE A 3 -28.35 -2.59 16.53
N THR A 4 -28.61 -1.29 16.63
CA THR A 4 -27.82 -0.29 15.91
C THR A 4 -26.46 -0.28 16.55
N ASN A 5 -25.57 -1.13 16.03
CA ASN A 5 -24.13 -1.02 16.24
C ASN A 5 -23.76 0.44 15.96
N ALA A 6 -23.13 1.11 16.92
CA ALA A 6 -22.48 2.37 16.67
C ALA A 6 -21.36 2.10 15.65
N ILE A 7 -21.65 2.30 14.37
CA ILE A 7 -20.66 2.23 13.31
C ILE A 7 -19.73 3.41 13.56
N CYS A 8 -18.57 3.13 14.14
CA CYS A 8 -17.46 4.04 14.19
C CYS A 8 -16.99 4.31 12.75
N ASN A 9 -17.66 5.23 12.06
CA ASN A 9 -17.29 5.63 10.71
C ASN A 9 -15.90 6.27 10.75
N LEU A 10 -14.97 5.76 9.94
CA LEU A 10 -13.68 6.43 9.77
C LEU A 10 -13.90 7.82 9.16
N LYS A 11 -13.25 8.83 9.73
CA LYS A 11 -13.35 10.21 9.24
C LYS A 11 -12.08 10.59 8.50
N TRP A 12 -12.23 10.89 7.22
CA TRP A 12 -11.21 11.58 6.46
C TRP A 12 -11.26 13.07 6.74
N THR A 13 -10.09 13.70 6.81
CA THR A 13 -9.95 15.15 6.92
C THR A 13 -8.84 15.58 5.99
N ARG A 14 -9.14 16.48 5.05
CA ARG A 14 -8.12 17.04 4.16
C ARG A 14 -7.24 18.00 4.94
N LEU A 15 -5.93 17.88 4.78
CA LEU A 15 -4.96 18.77 5.41
C LEU A 15 -4.58 19.92 4.47
N LYS A 16 -4.33 21.09 5.07
CA LYS A 16 -3.87 22.29 4.34
C LYS A 16 -2.35 22.27 4.13
N SER A 17 -1.60 21.76 5.12
CA SER A 17 -0.19 21.38 5.00
C SER A 17 -0.04 19.99 4.36
N GLY A 18 1.17 19.55 4.08
CA GLY A 18 1.43 18.26 3.43
C GLY A 18 1.55 18.34 1.92
N GLN A 19 1.28 19.51 1.33
CA GLN A 19 1.29 19.69 -0.12
C GLN A 19 2.72 19.87 -0.62
N PHE A 20 3.17 18.95 -1.47
CA PHE A 20 4.40 19.14 -2.20
C PHE A 20 4.14 20.12 -3.35
N GLY A 21 5.03 21.11 -3.52
CA GLY A 21 4.86 22.16 -4.53
C GLY A 21 4.77 21.61 -5.96
N SER A 22 5.38 20.46 -6.21
CA SER A 22 5.30 19.73 -7.49
C SER A 22 4.39 18.52 -7.39
N LYS A 23 3.89 18.05 -8.53
CA LYS A 23 3.18 16.78 -8.64
C LYS A 23 4.19 15.67 -8.93
N ILE A 24 4.23 14.68 -8.05
CA ILE A 24 5.14 13.54 -8.16
C ILE A 24 4.33 12.24 -8.22
N PHE A 25 4.66 11.36 -9.15
CA PHE A 25 4.00 10.06 -9.29
C PHE A 25 5.02 8.94 -9.55
N LYS A 26 4.60 7.68 -9.34
CA LYS A 26 5.47 6.48 -9.40
C LYS A 26 6.73 6.57 -8.52
N PHE A 27 6.65 7.34 -7.43
CA PHE A 27 7.68 7.39 -6.40
C PHE A 27 7.61 6.15 -5.51
N ALA A 28 8.75 5.76 -4.95
CA ALA A 28 8.81 4.76 -3.90
C ALA A 28 8.64 5.45 -2.54
N ALA A 29 7.95 4.85 -1.57
CA ALA A 29 7.80 5.44 -0.25
C ALA A 29 7.87 4.41 0.90
N THR A 30 8.36 4.84 2.06
CA THR A 30 8.44 4.03 3.28
C THR A 30 8.52 4.91 4.52
N SER A 31 8.09 4.38 5.66
CA SER A 31 8.30 4.98 6.98
C SER A 31 9.61 4.48 7.60
N ALA A 32 10.40 5.37 8.21
CA ALA A 32 11.59 4.99 8.98
C ALA A 32 11.93 6.00 10.08
N ASN A 33 12.27 5.51 11.27
CA ASN A 33 12.73 6.31 12.42
C ASN A 33 11.82 7.53 12.71
N ASN A 34 10.51 7.31 12.76
CA ASN A 34 9.48 8.35 12.96
C ASN A 34 9.40 9.41 11.85
N SER A 35 10.08 9.20 10.72
CA SER A 35 10.00 10.04 9.53
C SER A 35 9.44 9.27 8.34
N GLN A 36 8.99 10.02 7.34
CA GLN A 36 8.39 9.48 6.14
C GLN A 36 9.26 9.84 4.96
N TYR A 37 9.57 8.86 4.12
CA TYR A 37 10.49 9.03 3.00
C TYR A 37 9.82 8.73 1.67
N MET A 38 10.11 9.55 0.67
CA MET A 38 9.80 9.28 -0.73
C MET A 38 11.07 9.34 -1.56
N PHE A 39 11.24 8.41 -2.48
CA PHE A 39 12.41 8.35 -3.34
C PHE A 39 12.02 8.24 -4.80
N GLY A 40 12.72 9.01 -5.64
CA GLY A 40 12.57 8.92 -7.09
C GLY A 40 11.18 9.32 -7.56
N GLY A 41 10.72 8.71 -8.64
CA GLY A 41 9.47 9.05 -9.32
C GLY A 41 9.68 10.06 -10.44
N GLU A 42 8.57 10.58 -10.95
CA GLU A 42 8.55 11.50 -12.07
C GLU A 42 7.91 12.84 -11.66
N ILE A 43 8.58 13.93 -12.03
CA ILE A 43 8.13 15.31 -11.83
C ILE A 43 8.26 16.02 -13.18
N ASP A 44 7.17 16.60 -13.68
CA ASP A 44 7.15 17.36 -14.94
C ASP A 44 7.80 16.63 -16.14
N GLY A 45 7.50 15.33 -16.29
CA GLY A 45 8.03 14.51 -17.37
C GLY A 45 9.48 14.03 -17.19
N LYS A 46 10.09 14.28 -16.01
CA LYS A 46 11.49 13.94 -15.74
C LYS A 46 11.63 13.05 -14.51
N TYR A 47 12.45 12.01 -14.64
CA TYR A 47 12.84 11.19 -13.50
C TYR A 47 13.70 11.96 -12.51
N THR A 48 13.50 11.68 -11.23
CA THR A 48 14.34 12.19 -10.13
C THR A 48 15.03 11.06 -9.39
N ASN A 49 16.11 11.38 -8.68
CA ASN A 49 16.77 10.53 -7.69
C ASN A 49 16.79 11.19 -6.29
N ASN A 50 15.99 12.23 -6.11
CA ASN A 50 15.87 12.88 -4.81
C ASN A 50 15.25 11.92 -3.80
N LEU A 51 15.79 11.95 -2.58
CA LEU A 51 15.15 11.43 -1.39
C LEU A 51 14.48 12.60 -0.68
N PHE A 52 13.18 12.52 -0.50
CA PHE A 52 12.39 13.47 0.25
C PHE A 52 12.10 12.92 1.63
N VAL A 53 12.09 13.78 2.65
CA VAL A 53 11.65 13.48 4.00
C VAL A 53 10.51 14.41 4.38
N LEU A 54 9.48 13.88 5.04
CA LEU A 54 8.41 14.67 5.62
C LEU A 54 8.87 15.23 6.96
N ASN A 55 8.91 16.56 7.09
CA ASN A 55 9.17 17.23 8.35
C ASN A 55 7.88 17.32 9.18
N ASP A 56 8.01 17.10 10.47
CA ASP A 56 6.93 17.13 11.46
C ASP A 56 7.36 18.13 12.55
N PRO A 57 6.48 19.05 13.02
CA PRO A 57 5.01 19.10 12.86
C PRO A 57 4.47 19.84 11.62
N GLU A 58 5.31 20.49 10.82
CA GLU A 58 4.86 21.34 9.71
C GLU A 58 4.16 20.55 8.58
N LEU A 59 4.44 19.24 8.50
CA LEU A 59 4.01 18.34 7.44
C LEU A 59 4.42 18.91 6.07
N ASP A 60 5.69 19.25 5.88
CA ASP A 60 6.20 19.63 4.57
C ASP A 60 7.31 18.69 4.10
N TRP A 61 7.47 18.58 2.79
CA TRP A 61 8.44 17.67 2.18
C TRP A 61 9.70 18.44 1.83
N SER A 62 10.84 17.99 2.35
CA SER A 62 12.15 18.56 2.05
C SER A 62 13.07 17.53 1.40
N ILE A 63 14.03 17.99 0.59
CA ILE A 63 15.05 17.11 0.00
C ILE A 63 16.11 16.82 1.06
N VAL A 64 16.42 15.54 1.26
CA VAL A 64 17.51 15.10 2.12
C VAL A 64 18.85 15.40 1.44
N SER A 65 19.67 16.23 2.08
CA SER A 65 21.06 16.43 1.69
C SER A 65 21.88 15.20 2.11
N ALA A 66 22.57 14.58 1.15
CA ALA A 66 23.27 13.33 1.36
C ALA A 66 24.63 13.34 0.67
N ASN A 67 25.48 12.37 1.03
CA ASN A 67 26.76 12.11 0.38
C ASN A 67 26.81 10.67 -0.16
N GLY A 68 27.92 10.31 -0.82
CA GLY A 68 28.20 8.93 -1.22
C GLY A 68 27.78 8.60 -2.65
N SER A 69 27.53 7.32 -2.91
CA SER A 69 27.23 6.77 -4.24
C SER A 69 25.72 6.78 -4.50
N PHE A 70 25.24 7.86 -5.11
CA PHE A 70 23.81 8.03 -5.39
C PHE A 70 23.27 7.02 -6.41
N PRO A 71 22.02 6.56 -6.24
CA PRO A 71 21.26 5.94 -7.33
C PRO A 71 21.04 6.94 -8.47
N SER A 72 21.02 6.43 -9.71
CA SER A 72 20.54 7.16 -10.88
C SER A 72 19.06 7.55 -10.72
N ARG A 73 18.63 8.59 -11.45
CA ARG A 73 17.22 9.00 -11.57
C ARG A 73 16.37 7.81 -12.03
N ARG A 74 15.21 7.60 -11.42
CA ARG A 74 14.33 6.45 -11.71
C ARG A 74 12.91 6.64 -11.21
N SER A 75 11.97 5.89 -11.78
CA SER A 75 10.61 5.70 -11.26
C SER A 75 10.28 4.21 -11.15
N GLY A 76 9.18 3.86 -10.47
CA GLY A 76 8.73 2.47 -10.35
C GLY A 76 9.67 1.55 -9.56
N SER A 77 10.62 2.13 -8.82
CA SER A 77 11.44 1.41 -7.83
C SER A 77 10.63 1.12 -6.56
N THR A 78 11.14 0.24 -5.71
CA THR A 78 10.66 0.11 -4.32
C THR A 78 11.67 0.71 -3.34
N ILE A 79 11.21 1.07 -2.14
CA ILE A 79 12.05 1.47 -1.02
C ILE A 79 11.55 0.78 0.23
N THR A 80 12.45 0.15 0.99
CA THR A 80 12.11 -0.57 2.23
C THR A 80 13.06 -0.20 3.36
N LYS A 81 12.54 -0.12 4.58
CA LYS A 81 13.35 0.13 5.79
C LYS A 81 13.88 -1.19 6.35
N LEU A 82 15.18 -1.27 6.61
CA LEU A 82 15.80 -2.33 7.40
C LEU A 82 16.79 -1.71 8.39
N GLY A 83 16.61 -1.99 9.69
CA GLY A 83 17.37 -1.33 10.75
C GLY A 83 17.29 0.20 10.65
N SER A 84 18.44 0.87 10.64
CA SER A 84 18.57 2.33 10.46
C SER A 84 18.88 2.72 9.00
N SER A 85 18.39 1.95 8.03
CA SER A 85 18.72 2.16 6.61
C SER A 85 17.53 1.93 5.69
N LEU A 86 17.57 2.64 4.56
CA LEU A 86 16.60 2.48 3.48
C LEU A 86 17.25 1.77 2.31
N TYR A 87 16.52 0.88 1.64
CA TYR A 87 17.00 0.10 0.52
C TYR A 87 16.12 0.37 -0.70
N VAL A 88 16.71 1.02 -1.72
CA VAL A 88 16.06 1.27 -3.00
C VAL A 88 16.41 0.15 -3.96
N ILE A 89 15.40 -0.49 -4.55
CA ILE A 89 15.56 -1.65 -5.43
C ILE A 89 14.95 -1.36 -6.80
N GLY A 90 15.72 -1.63 -7.85
CA GLY A 90 15.27 -1.62 -9.24
C GLY A 90 14.69 -0.29 -9.71
N GLY A 91 13.61 -0.37 -10.49
CA GLY A 91 12.95 0.75 -11.15
C GLY A 91 13.28 0.83 -12.64
N HIS A 92 12.88 1.92 -13.29
CA HIS A 92 13.17 2.20 -14.69
C HIS A 92 13.68 3.64 -14.85
N ASN A 93 14.58 3.84 -15.79
CA ASN A 93 15.07 5.16 -16.19
C ASN A 93 15.25 5.25 -17.71
N ASP A 94 15.85 6.34 -18.19
CA ASP A 94 16.05 6.59 -19.62
C ASP A 94 16.82 5.48 -20.37
N ASN A 95 17.54 4.61 -19.64
CA ASN A 95 18.32 3.51 -20.21
C ASN A 95 17.65 2.13 -20.05
N GLY A 96 16.45 2.05 -19.48
CA GLY A 96 15.75 0.79 -19.24
C GLY A 96 15.48 0.47 -17.77
N THR A 97 15.00 -0.76 -17.55
CA THR A 97 14.81 -1.37 -16.23
C THR A 97 16.13 -1.62 -15.50
N LEU A 98 16.08 -1.50 -14.18
CA LEU A 98 17.23 -1.56 -13.30
C LEU A 98 17.11 -2.78 -12.38
N ASN A 99 18.25 -3.38 -12.02
CA ASN A 99 18.36 -4.45 -11.02
C ASN A 99 19.21 -4.08 -9.80
N ASN A 100 19.85 -2.92 -9.82
CA ASN A 100 20.73 -2.48 -8.76
C ASN A 100 19.98 -2.12 -7.47
N ILE A 101 20.67 -2.30 -6.34
CA ILE A 101 20.19 -1.98 -5.00
C ILE A 101 21.10 -0.92 -4.39
N TYR A 102 20.50 0.10 -3.79
CA TYR A 102 21.20 1.16 -3.08
C TYR A 102 20.73 1.24 -1.63
N ARG A 103 21.68 1.40 -0.72
CA ARG A 103 21.44 1.62 0.71
C ARG A 103 21.63 3.09 1.03
N PHE A 104 20.65 3.70 1.68
CA PHE A 104 20.77 4.99 2.35
C PHE A 104 20.85 4.77 3.85
N ASP A 105 21.96 5.18 4.45
CA ASP A 105 22.12 5.18 5.91
C ASP A 105 21.49 6.45 6.49
N THR A 106 20.43 6.30 7.28
CA THR A 106 19.67 7.46 7.80
C THR A 106 20.40 8.18 8.93
N LEU A 107 21.44 7.59 9.53
CA LEU A 107 22.20 8.20 10.62
C LEU A 107 23.34 9.07 10.09
N THR A 108 23.94 8.67 8.98
CA THR A 108 25.07 9.36 8.35
C THR A 108 24.71 10.13 7.09
N SER A 109 23.45 10.02 6.63
CA SER A 109 22.96 10.58 5.37
C SER A 109 23.86 10.22 4.19
N ASN A 110 24.21 8.94 4.08
CA ASN A 110 25.15 8.44 3.08
C ASN A 110 24.52 7.35 2.21
N TRP A 111 24.65 7.51 0.89
CA TRP A 111 24.29 6.50 -0.09
C TRP A 111 25.47 5.58 -0.38
N SER A 112 25.19 4.29 -0.47
CA SER A 112 26.16 3.27 -0.88
C SER A 112 25.49 2.25 -1.79
N LYS A 113 26.25 1.73 -2.77
CA LYS A 113 25.78 0.64 -3.61
C LYS A 113 25.83 -0.67 -2.83
N VAL A 114 24.78 -1.47 -2.90
CA VAL A 114 24.75 -2.82 -2.33
C VAL A 114 25.34 -3.80 -3.33
N ILE A 115 26.21 -4.69 -2.86
CA ILE A 115 26.98 -5.62 -3.67
C ILE A 115 26.32 -7.00 -3.63
N PRO A 116 25.99 -7.62 -4.77
CA PRO A 116 25.58 -9.03 -4.79
C PRO A 116 26.66 -9.93 -4.18
N SER A 117 26.29 -10.80 -3.25
CA SER A 117 27.24 -11.69 -2.53
C SER A 117 27.75 -12.84 -3.40
N ASN A 118 27.01 -13.15 -4.45
CA ASN A 118 27.26 -14.17 -5.44
C ASN A 118 27.32 -13.52 -6.83
N ASP A 119 27.88 -14.21 -7.83
CA ASP A 119 27.81 -13.83 -9.25
C ASP A 119 26.38 -13.93 -9.82
N PHE A 120 25.36 -13.89 -8.95
CA PHE A 120 23.97 -13.90 -9.32
C PHE A 120 23.54 -12.51 -9.77
N GLU A 121 23.05 -12.46 -11.00
CA GLU A 121 22.45 -11.26 -11.55
C GLU A 121 20.96 -11.25 -11.23
N PHE A 122 20.55 -10.41 -10.27
CA PHE A 122 19.14 -10.19 -9.99
C PHE A 122 18.45 -9.64 -11.26
N PRO A 123 17.29 -10.19 -11.68
CA PRO A 123 16.62 -9.71 -12.89
C PRO A 123 16.14 -8.26 -12.74
N SER A 124 16.38 -7.45 -13.77
CA SER A 124 15.92 -6.05 -13.81
C SER A 124 14.40 -5.98 -13.84
N ARG A 125 13.85 -4.98 -13.13
CA ARG A 125 12.40 -4.86 -12.93
C ARG A 125 11.98 -3.46 -12.51
N THR A 126 10.80 -3.05 -12.97
CA THR A 126 10.06 -1.86 -12.54
C THR A 126 8.65 -2.24 -12.10
N GLY A 127 8.00 -1.42 -11.30
CA GLY A 127 6.63 -1.67 -10.82
C GLY A 127 6.50 -2.94 -9.94
N HIS A 128 7.61 -3.49 -9.46
CA HIS A 128 7.60 -4.62 -8.54
C HIS A 128 7.13 -4.18 -7.15
N SER A 129 6.69 -5.12 -6.33
CA SER A 129 6.36 -4.87 -4.94
C SER A 129 7.43 -5.44 -4.01
N ALA A 130 7.66 -4.77 -2.88
CA ALA A 130 8.64 -5.22 -1.90
C ALA A 130 8.11 -5.08 -0.48
N SER A 131 8.48 -6.02 0.38
CA SER A 131 8.15 -6.00 1.80
C SER A 131 9.30 -6.55 2.63
N THR A 132 9.28 -6.35 3.95
CA THR A 132 10.38 -6.76 4.83
C THR A 132 9.85 -7.39 6.11
N ASP A 133 10.63 -8.30 6.67
CA ASP A 133 10.38 -8.84 8.01
C ASP A 133 10.85 -7.90 9.15
N GLY A 134 11.41 -6.74 8.80
CA GLY A 134 11.95 -5.76 9.74
C GLY A 134 13.27 -6.16 10.38
N LYS A 135 13.82 -7.34 10.06
CA LYS A 135 15.07 -7.86 10.64
C LYS A 135 16.21 -7.66 9.65
N ASN A 136 16.32 -8.54 8.66
CA ASN A 136 17.40 -8.55 7.68
C ASN A 136 16.98 -9.03 6.29
N ARG A 137 15.68 -9.29 6.08
CA ARG A 137 15.16 -9.84 4.83
C ARG A 137 14.26 -8.85 4.11
N ILE A 138 14.48 -8.71 2.81
CA ILE A 138 13.55 -8.04 1.87
C ILE A 138 12.98 -9.10 0.96
N PHE A 139 11.66 -9.08 0.74
CA PHE A 139 10.96 -9.91 -0.21
C PHE A 139 10.54 -9.05 -1.39
N VAL A 140 10.83 -9.48 -2.61
CA VAL A 140 10.51 -8.77 -3.85
C VAL A 140 9.68 -9.67 -4.74
N PHE A 141 8.54 -9.16 -5.20
CA PHE A 141 7.61 -9.90 -6.05
C PHE A 141 7.34 -9.18 -7.36
N GLY A 142 7.41 -9.93 -8.46
CA GLY A 142 6.92 -9.53 -9.77
C GLY A 142 7.59 -8.28 -10.35
N GLY A 143 6.78 -7.45 -11.03
CA GLY A 143 7.20 -6.29 -11.81
C GLY A 143 7.14 -6.55 -13.31
N TYR A 144 7.74 -5.63 -14.06
CA TYR A 144 7.87 -5.65 -15.52
C TYR A 144 9.32 -5.38 -15.92
N ASN A 145 9.82 -6.03 -16.97
CA ASN A 145 11.20 -5.88 -17.46
C ASN A 145 11.27 -5.36 -18.91
N ASP A 146 12.46 -5.03 -19.40
CA ASP A 146 12.65 -4.49 -20.76
C ASP A 146 12.38 -5.51 -21.88
N ASP A 147 12.28 -6.81 -21.55
CA ASP A 147 11.87 -7.85 -22.52
C ASP A 147 10.36 -7.82 -22.81
N GLY A 148 9.62 -6.94 -22.14
CA GLY A 148 8.17 -6.87 -22.27
C GLY A 148 7.41 -7.86 -21.39
N LEU A 149 8.08 -8.44 -20.40
CA LEU A 149 7.52 -9.50 -19.57
C LEU A 149 7.06 -8.96 -18.22
N TYR A 150 5.80 -9.28 -17.89
CA TYR A 150 5.33 -9.27 -16.51
C TYR A 150 5.94 -10.46 -15.77
N LEU A 151 6.37 -10.24 -14.54
CA LEU A 151 7.06 -11.23 -13.70
C LEU A 151 6.14 -11.72 -12.57
N ASN A 152 6.31 -12.98 -12.17
CA ASN A 152 5.62 -13.62 -11.02
C ASN A 152 6.59 -14.27 -10.03
N ASP A 153 7.88 -13.97 -10.16
CA ASP A 153 8.91 -14.49 -9.29
C ASP A 153 8.86 -13.80 -7.91
N LEU A 154 9.13 -14.58 -6.85
CA LEU A 154 9.31 -14.12 -5.49
C LEU A 154 10.76 -14.36 -5.09
N TYR A 155 11.49 -13.29 -4.83
CA TYR A 155 12.83 -13.36 -4.26
C TYR A 155 12.83 -12.97 -2.80
N LYS A 156 13.66 -13.65 -2.01
CA LYS A 156 14.15 -13.18 -0.72
C LYS A 156 15.57 -12.64 -0.90
N ILE A 157 15.83 -11.51 -0.28
CA ILE A 157 17.12 -10.83 -0.27
C ILE A 157 17.58 -10.73 1.19
N ASP A 158 18.62 -11.46 1.55
CA ASP A 158 19.27 -11.37 2.86
C ASP A 158 20.34 -10.26 2.80
N ILE A 159 20.19 -9.24 3.65
CA ILE A 159 21.10 -8.11 3.72
C ILE A 159 22.15 -8.34 4.79
N ASN A 160 23.43 -8.28 4.40
CA ASN A 160 24.57 -8.52 5.27
C ASN A 160 25.58 -7.37 5.19
N ILE A 161 25.97 -6.81 6.34
CA ILE A 161 27.03 -5.80 6.41
C ILE A 161 28.31 -6.50 6.87
N LYS A 162 29.36 -6.44 6.06
CA LYS A 162 30.65 -7.10 6.34
C LYS A 162 31.80 -6.12 6.20
N TYR A 163 32.84 -6.29 7.01
CA TYR A 163 34.07 -5.53 6.87
C TYR A 163 34.81 -6.00 5.61
N ASP A 164 35.10 -5.06 4.72
CA ASP A 164 35.91 -5.26 3.53
C ASP A 164 37.37 -4.85 3.86
N PRO A 165 38.30 -5.82 3.92
CA PRO A 165 39.69 -5.55 4.29
C PRO A 165 40.47 -4.81 3.19
N GLU A 166 40.07 -4.90 1.92
CA GLU A 166 40.73 -4.23 0.80
C GLU A 166 40.51 -2.72 0.87
N TYR A 167 39.27 -2.31 1.15
CA TYR A 167 38.87 -0.90 1.25
C TYR A 167 38.86 -0.39 2.70
N LYS A 168 39.21 -1.25 3.67
CA LYS A 168 39.23 -0.97 5.11
C LYS A 168 37.94 -0.34 5.63
N THR A 169 36.79 -0.77 5.11
CA THR A 169 35.48 -0.18 5.42
C THR A 169 34.39 -1.25 5.43
N TYR A 170 33.23 -0.96 6.02
CA TYR A 170 32.09 -1.86 5.95
C TYR A 170 31.36 -1.68 4.62
N LYS A 171 31.08 -2.80 3.94
CA LYS A 171 30.25 -2.84 2.72
C LYS A 171 28.97 -3.62 2.97
N THR A 172 27.94 -3.25 2.23
CA THR A 172 26.64 -3.90 2.30
C THR A 172 26.53 -4.89 1.16
N PHE A 173 26.19 -6.12 1.49
CA PHE A 173 26.01 -7.22 0.57
C PHE A 173 24.56 -7.71 0.56
N ALA A 174 24.09 -8.17 -0.60
CA ALA A 174 22.79 -8.80 -0.78
C ALA A 174 22.98 -10.25 -1.23
N GLU A 175 22.31 -11.19 -0.58
CA GLU A 175 22.25 -12.58 -1.00
C GLU A 175 20.83 -12.90 -1.47
N PHE A 176 20.71 -13.41 -2.69
CA PHE A 176 19.42 -13.63 -3.35
C PHE A 176 19.03 -15.11 -3.27
N THR A 177 17.79 -15.37 -2.85
CA THR A 177 17.16 -16.69 -2.90
C THR A 177 15.87 -16.60 -3.69
N LEU A 178 15.73 -17.37 -4.76
CA LEU A 178 14.46 -17.53 -5.45
C LEU A 178 13.55 -18.44 -4.64
N LEU A 179 12.41 -17.92 -4.17
CA LEU A 179 11.45 -18.65 -3.35
C LEU A 179 10.34 -19.31 -4.19
N SER A 180 9.94 -18.67 -5.30
CA SER A 180 8.86 -19.13 -6.16
C SER A 180 8.93 -18.45 -7.53
N ASP A 181 8.72 -19.18 -8.61
CA ASP A 181 8.62 -18.66 -10.00
C ASP A 181 7.70 -19.49 -10.90
N ASP A 182 6.97 -20.46 -10.34
CA ASP A 182 6.21 -21.41 -11.13
C ASP A 182 5.08 -20.70 -11.91
N LYS A 183 5.09 -20.93 -13.23
CA LYS A 183 4.23 -20.27 -14.22
C LYS A 183 2.78 -20.76 -14.17
N ASN A 184 2.49 -21.79 -13.37
CA ASN A 184 1.14 -22.29 -13.18
C ASN A 184 0.31 -21.30 -12.34
N VAL A 185 -0.54 -20.52 -13.03
CA VAL A 185 -1.43 -19.49 -12.45
C VAL A 185 -2.50 -20.05 -11.49
N PHE A 186 -2.66 -21.37 -11.41
CA PHE A 186 -3.53 -22.00 -10.42
C PHE A 186 -2.82 -22.25 -9.08
N LEU A 187 -1.49 -22.32 -9.10
CA LEU A 187 -0.65 -22.58 -7.93
C LEU A 187 0.07 -21.32 -7.44
N ASN A 188 0.29 -20.36 -8.33
CA ASN A 188 1.00 -19.12 -8.05
C ASN A 188 0.25 -17.90 -8.56
N PRO A 189 0.55 -16.72 -8.01
CA PRO A 189 -0.01 -15.48 -8.52
C PRO A 189 0.35 -15.30 -9.99
N SER A 190 -0.60 -14.78 -10.78
CA SER A 190 -0.31 -14.36 -12.15
C SER A 190 0.83 -13.32 -12.18
N PRO A 191 1.63 -13.28 -13.25
CA PRO A 191 2.64 -12.24 -13.43
C PRO A 191 2.00 -10.85 -13.40
N ARG A 192 2.59 -9.90 -12.66
CA ARG A 192 2.00 -8.58 -12.45
C ARG A 192 3.01 -7.53 -12.03
N GLU A 193 2.72 -6.28 -12.37
CA GLU A 193 3.32 -5.10 -11.77
C GLU A 193 2.30 -4.36 -10.89
N SER A 194 2.74 -3.32 -10.19
CA SER A 194 1.90 -2.39 -9.42
C SER A 194 1.01 -3.08 -8.38
N SER A 195 1.45 -4.23 -7.87
CA SER A 195 0.80 -4.97 -6.80
C SER A 195 1.20 -4.41 -5.43
N THR A 196 0.45 -4.78 -4.40
CA THR A 196 0.82 -4.49 -3.01
C THR A 196 1.28 -5.78 -2.35
N LEU A 197 2.48 -5.79 -1.77
CA LEU A 197 3.04 -6.91 -1.02
C LEU A 197 3.29 -6.47 0.43
N ILE A 198 2.68 -7.17 1.39
CA ILE A 198 2.80 -6.84 2.82
C ILE A 198 3.21 -8.09 3.59
N TYR A 199 4.27 -7.98 4.38
CA TYR A 199 4.68 -9.00 5.33
C TYR A 199 3.89 -8.89 6.64
N ALA A 200 3.33 -10.01 7.11
CA ALA A 200 2.77 -10.14 8.45
C ALA A 200 2.87 -11.60 8.93
N ASP A 201 3.28 -11.81 10.17
CA ASP A 201 3.28 -13.12 10.85
C ASP A 201 3.89 -14.27 10.02
N ASN A 202 5.09 -14.04 9.47
CA ASN A 202 5.83 -14.98 8.63
C ASN A 202 5.09 -15.39 7.33
N LYS A 203 4.20 -14.51 6.86
CA LYS A 203 3.51 -14.65 5.58
C LYS A 203 3.62 -13.36 4.77
N LEU A 204 3.46 -13.49 3.45
CA LEU A 204 3.38 -12.36 2.53
C LEU A 204 1.99 -12.31 1.90
N TYR A 205 1.36 -11.15 1.94
CA TYR A 205 0.02 -10.89 1.40
C TYR A 205 0.17 -10.05 0.14
N LEU A 206 -0.16 -10.65 -0.99
CA LEU A 206 -0.05 -10.05 -2.32
C LEU A 206 -1.45 -9.78 -2.88
N PHE A 207 -1.73 -8.51 -3.20
CA PHE A 207 -3.03 -8.11 -3.74
C PHE A 207 -2.92 -7.12 -4.90
N GLY A 208 -3.91 -7.17 -5.79
CA GLY A 208 -4.05 -6.27 -6.93
C GLY A 208 -2.96 -6.47 -7.98
N GLY A 209 -2.69 -5.39 -8.72
CA GLY A 209 -1.68 -5.30 -9.76
C GLY A 209 -2.27 -5.32 -11.17
N TYR A 210 -1.41 -5.06 -12.15
CA TYR A 210 -1.75 -5.03 -13.56
C TYR A 210 -0.93 -6.08 -14.33
N SER A 211 -1.57 -6.73 -15.31
CA SER A 211 -0.93 -7.74 -16.15
C SER A 211 -1.49 -7.68 -17.56
N TYR A 212 -0.61 -7.58 -18.55
CA TYR A 212 -0.87 -7.54 -19.99
C TYR A 212 -1.89 -6.46 -20.42
N SER A 213 -3.17 -6.70 -20.17
CA SER A 213 -4.30 -5.91 -20.68
C SER A 213 -5.36 -5.58 -19.61
N ALA A 214 -5.17 -6.03 -18.37
CA ALA A 214 -6.18 -5.89 -17.33
C ALA A 214 -5.59 -5.87 -15.91
N ALA A 215 -6.37 -5.33 -14.99
CA ALA A 215 -6.12 -5.50 -13.57
C ALA A 215 -6.25 -6.98 -13.18
N CYS A 216 -5.33 -7.45 -12.32
CA CYS A 216 -5.30 -8.83 -11.86
C CYS A 216 -6.57 -9.15 -11.06
N ASN A 217 -7.30 -10.17 -11.49
CA ASN A 217 -8.57 -10.58 -10.91
C ASN A 217 -8.51 -11.95 -10.20
N ASP A 218 -7.31 -12.41 -9.89
CA ASP A 218 -7.06 -13.74 -9.31
C ASP A 218 -7.06 -13.78 -7.78
N GLY A 219 -7.41 -12.65 -7.15
CA GLY A 219 -7.67 -12.50 -5.72
C GLY A 219 -6.45 -12.12 -4.88
N MET A 220 -6.58 -12.29 -3.55
CA MET A 220 -5.47 -12.18 -2.60
C MET A 220 -4.69 -13.50 -2.57
N TRP A 221 -3.37 -13.39 -2.69
CA TRP A 221 -2.44 -14.49 -2.55
C TRP A 221 -1.64 -14.36 -1.26
N ILE A 222 -1.44 -15.50 -0.59
CA ILE A 222 -0.76 -15.59 0.70
C ILE A 222 0.39 -16.56 0.53
N TYR A 223 1.62 -16.06 0.65
CA TYR A 223 2.82 -16.90 0.70
C TYR A 223 3.12 -17.26 2.14
N ASP A 224 3.15 -18.54 2.45
CA ASP A 224 3.61 -19.02 3.75
C ASP A 224 5.10 -19.31 3.70
N LEU A 225 5.91 -18.54 4.44
CA LEU A 225 7.37 -18.70 4.46
C LEU A 225 7.81 -19.97 5.20
N ALA A 226 6.97 -20.56 6.07
CA ALA A 226 7.29 -21.81 6.73
C ALA A 226 7.14 -23.02 5.80
N TYR A 227 6.17 -22.96 4.88
CA TYR A 227 5.91 -24.03 3.91
C TYR A 227 6.45 -23.74 2.51
N ASN A 228 7.01 -22.54 2.29
CA ASN A 228 7.53 -22.06 1.01
C ASN A 228 6.50 -22.21 -0.13
N LYS A 229 5.26 -21.77 0.12
CA LYS A 229 4.12 -22.03 -0.78
C LYS A 229 3.09 -20.91 -0.81
N TRP A 230 2.62 -20.60 -2.01
CA TRP A 230 1.45 -19.74 -2.24
C TRP A 230 0.13 -20.47 -2.01
N THR A 231 -0.83 -19.75 -1.43
CA THR A 231 -2.24 -20.16 -1.31
C THR A 231 -3.14 -18.97 -1.63
N LYS A 232 -4.33 -19.23 -2.17
CA LYS A 232 -5.34 -18.19 -2.35
C LYS A 232 -6.13 -17.97 -1.07
N SER A 233 -6.45 -16.71 -0.79
CA SER A 233 -7.45 -16.34 0.20
C SER A 233 -8.79 -17.03 -0.11
N LYS A 234 -9.47 -17.47 0.94
CA LYS A 234 -10.81 -18.08 0.88
C LYS A 234 -11.93 -17.06 1.05
N SER A 235 -11.59 -15.78 1.21
CA SER A 235 -12.58 -14.71 1.36
C SER A 235 -13.54 -14.68 0.16
N HIS A 236 -14.85 -14.66 0.43
CA HIS A 236 -15.87 -14.54 -0.60
C HIS A 236 -16.11 -13.09 -1.02
N VAL A 237 -15.71 -12.15 -0.17
CA VAL A 237 -15.69 -10.72 -0.46
C VAL A 237 -14.27 -10.34 -0.86
N THR A 238 -14.12 -9.49 -1.87
CA THR A 238 -12.81 -8.96 -2.27
C THR A 238 -12.96 -7.53 -2.77
N PRO A 239 -11.96 -6.66 -2.57
CA PRO A 239 -11.91 -5.40 -3.28
C PRO A 239 -11.91 -5.64 -4.80
N PRO A 240 -12.38 -4.67 -5.60
CA PRO A 240 -12.35 -4.76 -7.05
C PRO A 240 -10.92 -5.01 -7.60
N PRO A 241 -10.77 -5.71 -8.74
CA PRO A 241 -9.48 -5.80 -9.42
C PRO A 241 -8.97 -4.41 -9.80
N ALA A 242 -7.77 -4.05 -9.32
CA ALA A 242 -7.11 -2.80 -9.61
C ALA A 242 -5.59 -2.90 -9.37
N GLU A 243 -4.82 -2.02 -9.99
CA GLU A 243 -3.42 -1.79 -9.69
C GLU A 243 -3.22 -0.59 -8.78
N GLY A 244 -2.04 -0.47 -8.18
CA GLY A 244 -1.68 0.70 -7.39
C GLY A 244 -2.50 0.85 -6.12
N TYR A 245 -3.06 -0.25 -5.61
CA TYR A 245 -3.53 -0.29 -4.22
C TYR A 245 -2.36 0.11 -3.30
N THR A 246 -2.67 0.93 -2.31
CA THR A 246 -1.73 1.21 -1.23
C THR A 246 -2.24 0.51 0.02
N GLY A 247 -1.32 -0.07 0.79
CA GLY A 247 -1.66 -0.88 1.94
C GLY A 247 -0.74 -0.60 3.11
N ILE A 248 -1.30 -0.67 4.31
CA ILE A 248 -0.58 -0.47 5.56
C ILE A 248 -1.00 -1.52 6.59
N ARG A 249 -0.02 -2.12 7.27
CA ARG A 249 -0.25 -3.15 8.30
C ARG A 249 -0.58 -2.50 9.64
N MET A 250 -1.58 -3.05 10.32
CA MET A 250 -2.08 -2.67 11.65
C MET A 250 -2.15 -3.90 12.54
N GLY A 251 -1.03 -4.26 13.17
CA GLY A 251 -0.88 -5.56 13.79
C GLY A 251 -1.29 -6.69 12.83
N ARG A 252 -2.42 -7.36 13.09
CA ARG A 252 -2.95 -8.46 12.26
C ARG A 252 -3.92 -8.03 11.15
N ALA A 253 -4.35 -6.78 11.15
CA ALA A 253 -5.15 -6.21 10.07
C ALA A 253 -4.24 -5.60 8.99
N ILE A 254 -4.72 -5.58 7.76
CA ILE A 254 -4.10 -4.83 6.67
C ILE A 254 -5.16 -3.90 6.07
N VAL A 255 -4.91 -2.60 6.13
CA VAL A 255 -5.78 -1.58 5.55
C VAL A 255 -5.31 -1.26 4.16
N TYR A 256 -6.21 -1.35 3.19
CA TYR A 256 -5.99 -1.00 1.79
C TYR A 256 -6.82 0.22 1.40
N PHE A 257 -6.25 1.07 0.54
CA PHE A 257 -6.95 2.21 -0.03
C PHE A 257 -6.78 2.29 -1.54
N GLY A 258 -7.87 2.68 -2.20
CA GLY A 258 -7.84 3.20 -3.56
C GLY A 258 -7.70 2.12 -4.64
N GLY A 259 -6.73 2.31 -5.53
CA GLY A 259 -6.47 1.45 -6.67
C GLY A 259 -7.19 1.89 -7.95
N CYS A 260 -6.63 1.51 -9.10
CA CYS A 260 -7.12 1.88 -10.42
C CYS A 260 -7.16 0.68 -11.37
N ASN A 261 -8.29 0.48 -12.03
CA ASN A 261 -8.48 -0.55 -13.05
C ASN A 261 -8.28 0.07 -14.43
N TYR A 262 -7.27 -0.41 -15.15
CA TYR A 262 -6.87 0.02 -16.49
C TYR A 262 -7.23 -1.01 -17.57
N SER A 263 -8.25 -1.83 -17.34
CA SER A 263 -8.71 -2.77 -18.37
C SER A 263 -9.33 -1.99 -19.54
N TYR A 264 -9.07 -2.43 -20.78
CA TYR A 264 -9.47 -1.75 -22.04
C TYR A 264 -10.89 -1.15 -22.07
N ASN A 265 -11.86 -1.72 -21.33
CA ASN A 265 -13.27 -1.28 -21.32
C ASN A 265 -13.78 -0.80 -19.94
N ALA A 266 -12.90 -0.69 -18.93
CA ALA A 266 -13.29 -0.39 -17.56
C ALA A 266 -12.24 0.49 -16.86
N HIS A 267 -12.13 1.73 -17.33
CA HIS A 267 -11.28 2.76 -16.72
C HIS A 267 -11.94 3.30 -15.46
N ARG A 268 -11.58 2.76 -14.30
CA ARG A 268 -12.13 3.22 -13.01
C ARG A 268 -11.08 3.18 -11.90
N CYS A 269 -10.99 4.27 -11.14
CA CYS A 269 -10.29 4.26 -9.86
C CYS A 269 -11.28 4.18 -8.70
N PHE A 270 -10.79 3.75 -7.55
CA PHE A 270 -11.55 3.64 -6.30
C PHE A 270 -10.97 4.56 -5.23
N ASN A 271 -11.78 4.87 -4.21
CA ASN A 271 -11.37 5.56 -2.97
C ASN A 271 -11.96 4.87 -1.74
N ASP A 272 -12.28 3.58 -1.88
CA ASP A 272 -12.79 2.78 -0.78
C ASP A 272 -11.64 2.37 0.14
N VAL A 273 -11.96 2.23 1.43
CA VAL A 273 -11.06 1.71 2.45
C VAL A 273 -11.49 0.28 2.74
N TRP A 274 -10.54 -0.65 2.64
CA TRP A 274 -10.76 -2.07 2.89
C TRP A 274 -9.87 -2.53 4.03
N ASN A 275 -10.41 -3.38 4.89
CA ASN A 275 -9.65 -4.10 5.89
C ASN A 275 -9.58 -5.58 5.51
N TYR A 276 -8.39 -6.15 5.55
CA TYR A 276 -8.16 -7.58 5.45
C TYR A 276 -7.68 -8.11 6.79
N ASP A 277 -8.44 -9.04 7.38
CA ASP A 277 -8.06 -9.73 8.61
C ASP A 277 -7.26 -10.99 8.27
N THR A 278 -6.00 -11.01 8.70
CA THR A 278 -5.07 -12.10 8.42
C THR A 278 -5.37 -13.40 9.19
N ILE A 279 -6.20 -13.35 10.23
CA ILE A 279 -6.58 -14.54 11.02
C ILE A 279 -7.80 -15.21 10.42
N SER A 280 -8.87 -14.44 10.20
CA SER A 280 -10.11 -14.99 9.63
C SER A 280 -10.04 -15.17 8.11
N ASP A 281 -9.01 -14.61 7.45
CA ASP A 281 -8.86 -14.61 6.00
C ASP A 281 -10.09 -13.99 5.31
N GLN A 282 -10.54 -12.83 5.80
CA GLN A 282 -11.73 -12.14 5.30
C GLN A 282 -11.45 -10.67 4.99
N TRP A 283 -12.04 -10.21 3.89
CA TRP A 283 -12.14 -8.80 3.57
C TRP A 283 -13.40 -8.18 4.16
N THR A 284 -13.26 -6.95 4.64
CA THR A 284 -14.35 -6.10 5.10
C THR A 284 -14.18 -4.71 4.52
N ILE A 285 -15.25 -4.13 3.98
CA ILE A 285 -15.22 -2.72 3.60
C ILE A 285 -15.38 -1.88 4.86
N ILE A 286 -14.55 -0.85 5.01
CA ILE A 286 -14.65 0.08 6.12
C ILE A 286 -15.46 1.30 5.66
N PRO A 287 -16.64 1.55 6.26
CA PRO A 287 -17.40 2.77 5.97
C PRO A 287 -16.58 4.02 6.33
N ALA A 288 -16.48 4.93 5.37
CA ALA A 288 -15.79 6.20 5.54
C ALA A 288 -16.79 7.37 5.45
N SER A 289 -16.40 8.53 5.99
CA SER A 289 -17.13 9.78 5.86
C SER A 289 -17.44 10.16 4.40
N PHE A 290 -18.49 10.97 4.21
CA PHE A 290 -18.86 11.51 2.90
C PHE A 290 -17.71 12.33 2.28
N GLU A 291 -17.08 13.19 3.08
CA GLU A 291 -15.83 13.84 2.70
C GLU A 291 -14.71 12.80 2.77
N LYS A 292 -14.05 12.55 1.63
CA LYS A 292 -12.96 11.58 1.47
C LYS A 292 -12.07 11.95 0.28
N PRO A 293 -10.84 11.41 0.18
CA PRO A 293 -9.99 11.65 -0.97
C PRO A 293 -10.66 11.18 -2.27
N LEU A 294 -10.40 11.91 -3.36
CA LEU A 294 -10.80 11.46 -4.70
C LEU A 294 -10.16 10.11 -5.03
N GLU A 295 -10.82 9.33 -5.88
CA GLU A 295 -10.36 8.04 -6.35
C GLU A 295 -8.99 8.09 -7.00
N ARG A 296 -8.09 7.17 -6.64
CA ARG A 296 -6.68 7.20 -7.02
C ARG A 296 -5.96 5.89 -6.74
N GLY A 297 -4.88 5.63 -7.47
CA GLY A 297 -3.90 4.60 -7.18
C GLY A 297 -2.54 5.22 -6.85
N HIS A 298 -1.56 4.37 -6.54
CA HIS A 298 -0.14 4.73 -6.34
C HIS A 298 0.08 5.85 -5.32
N SER A 299 -0.76 5.87 -4.28
CA SER A 299 -0.65 6.82 -3.16
C SER A 299 0.16 6.22 -2.03
N PHE A 300 0.56 7.06 -1.08
CA PHE A 300 1.35 6.63 0.07
C PHE A 300 0.53 6.69 1.36
N LEU A 301 0.31 5.53 2.00
CA LEU A 301 -0.22 5.43 3.35
C LEU A 301 0.90 5.31 4.37
N PHE A 302 0.82 6.07 5.46
CA PHE A 302 1.78 6.04 6.56
C PHE A 302 1.18 6.50 7.88
N TYR A 303 1.86 6.22 8.99
CA TYR A 303 1.46 6.74 10.30
C TYR A 303 2.10 8.08 10.61
N VAL A 304 1.31 8.98 11.18
CA VAL A 304 1.79 10.12 11.96
C VAL A 304 1.03 10.10 13.28
N TYR A 305 1.76 9.88 14.37
CA TYR A 305 1.21 9.65 15.70
C TYR A 305 0.11 8.58 15.71
N ASP A 306 -1.14 8.99 15.93
CA ASP A 306 -2.31 8.15 16.10
C ASP A 306 -3.15 7.96 14.82
N SER A 307 -2.65 8.45 13.69
CA SER A 307 -3.46 8.65 12.50
C SER A 307 -2.80 8.09 11.26
N ILE A 308 -3.63 7.51 10.40
CA ILE A 308 -3.19 7.10 9.07
C ILE A 308 -3.26 8.33 8.17
N MET A 309 -2.18 8.60 7.49
CA MET A 309 -2.04 9.69 6.52
C MET A 309 -2.02 9.09 5.13
N LEU A 310 -2.65 9.78 4.19
CA LEU A 310 -2.61 9.49 2.76
C LEU A 310 -2.00 10.68 2.06
N TYR A 311 -0.98 10.44 1.24
CA TYR A 311 -0.36 11.47 0.41
C TYR A 311 -0.35 11.07 -1.07
N GLY A 312 -0.68 12.05 -1.91
CA GLY A 312 -0.48 11.99 -3.36
C GLY A 312 -1.28 10.90 -4.07
N GLY A 313 -0.65 10.29 -5.08
CA GLY A 313 -1.25 9.30 -5.98
C GLY A 313 -1.69 9.89 -7.32
N SER A 314 -2.30 9.06 -8.16
CA SER A 314 -2.74 9.47 -9.50
C SER A 314 -4.00 8.76 -9.98
N LYS A 315 -4.70 9.39 -10.93
CA LYS A 315 -5.78 8.79 -11.74
C LYS A 315 -5.29 8.42 -13.14
N LEU A 316 -6.18 7.73 -13.87
CA LEU A 316 -6.01 7.22 -15.23
C LEU A 316 -5.80 8.30 -16.30
N ASP A 317 -6.24 9.54 -16.04
CA ASP A 317 -6.18 10.69 -16.94
C ASP A 317 -4.91 11.54 -16.74
N ASN A 318 -3.88 10.96 -16.13
CA ASN A 318 -2.67 11.65 -15.67
C ASN A 318 -2.94 12.75 -14.64
N LEU A 319 -4.12 12.77 -14.00
CA LEU A 319 -4.32 13.65 -12.86
C LEU A 319 -3.51 13.11 -11.67
N VAL A 320 -2.37 13.75 -11.44
CA VAL A 320 -1.52 13.52 -10.27
C VAL A 320 -1.98 14.42 -9.12
N PHE A 321 -2.05 13.83 -7.93
CA PHE A 321 -2.38 14.49 -6.70
C PHE A 321 -1.13 14.78 -5.87
N ASN A 322 -1.18 15.88 -5.14
CA ASN A 322 -0.18 16.30 -4.17
C ASN A 322 -0.84 16.70 -2.84
N ASP A 323 -2.11 16.35 -2.64
CA ASP A 323 -2.85 16.60 -1.40
C ASP A 323 -2.51 15.57 -0.33
N MET A 324 -2.74 15.97 0.93
CA MET A 324 -2.58 15.12 2.09
C MET A 324 -3.91 15.00 2.84
N TRP A 325 -4.20 13.79 3.30
CA TRP A 325 -5.43 13.46 4.01
C TRP A 325 -5.12 12.67 5.27
N LYS A 326 -5.82 12.99 6.34
CA LYS A 326 -5.79 12.28 7.62
C LYS A 326 -7.01 11.38 7.75
N LEU A 327 -6.80 10.11 8.00
CA LEU A 327 -7.82 9.14 8.37
C LEU A 327 -7.73 8.93 9.88
N SER A 328 -8.67 9.52 10.61
CA SER A 328 -8.74 9.38 12.06
C SER A 328 -9.34 8.01 12.38
N LEU A 329 -8.51 7.10 12.86
CA LEU A 329 -8.96 5.76 13.24
C LEU A 329 -9.47 5.77 14.67
N LEU A 330 -10.66 5.22 14.89
CA LEU A 330 -11.17 5.03 16.25
C LEU A 330 -10.34 3.93 16.94
N LEU A 331 -9.84 4.32 18.11
CA LEU A 331 -8.76 3.74 18.90
C LEU A 331 -8.72 2.19 18.97
N PRO A 332 -7.52 1.58 18.92
CA PRO A 332 -7.30 0.12 19.04
C PRO A 332 -7.78 -0.48 20.37
N CYS A 333 -8.09 0.35 21.36
CA CYS A 333 -8.62 -0.05 22.66
C CYS A 333 -10.14 -0.29 22.70
N SER A 334 -10.87 0.08 21.64
CA SER A 334 -12.34 -0.01 21.61
C SER A 334 -12.88 -1.41 21.28
N ASP A 335 -12.00 -2.32 20.86
CA ASP A 335 -12.35 -3.72 20.56
C ASP A 335 -11.82 -4.66 21.67
N PRO A 336 -12.70 -5.33 22.46
CA PRO A 336 -12.28 -6.23 23.53
C PRO A 336 -11.63 -7.53 23.02
N THR A 337 -11.79 -7.86 21.74
CA THR A 337 -11.19 -9.04 21.08
C THR A 337 -9.82 -8.75 20.46
N TYR A 338 -9.56 -7.48 20.12
CA TYR A 338 -8.36 -7.05 19.38
C TYR A 338 -7.65 -5.87 20.05
N SER A 339 -7.81 -5.74 21.37
CA SER A 339 -7.19 -4.69 22.16
C SER A 339 -5.69 -4.66 21.92
N CYS A 340 -5.20 -3.51 21.48
CA CYS A 340 -3.81 -3.30 21.09
C CYS A 340 -3.25 -4.32 20.09
N PHE A 341 -4.10 -4.75 19.16
CA PHE A 341 -3.82 -5.74 18.12
C PHE A 341 -3.19 -7.05 18.62
N GLY A 342 -3.39 -7.37 19.91
CA GLY A 342 -2.81 -8.54 20.58
C GLY A 342 -1.31 -8.46 20.88
N ASN A 343 -0.66 -7.32 20.61
CA ASN A 343 0.78 -7.12 20.84
C ASN A 343 1.06 -5.99 21.85
N GLY A 344 0.06 -5.59 22.62
CA GLY A 344 0.23 -4.60 23.68
C GLY A 344 -0.87 -4.64 24.73
N GLU A 345 -0.70 -3.80 25.74
CA GLU A 345 -1.65 -3.62 26.83
C GLU A 345 -2.40 -2.28 26.66
N CYS A 346 -3.72 -2.32 26.78
CA CYS A 346 -4.57 -1.15 26.60
C CYS A 346 -4.73 -0.39 27.92
N SER A 347 -4.47 0.92 27.88
CA SER A 347 -4.73 1.87 28.97
C SER A 347 -5.79 2.89 28.54
N GLY A 348 -7.02 2.40 28.36
CA GLY A 348 -8.19 3.23 28.01
C GLY A 348 -8.22 3.66 26.54
N THR A 349 -7.42 4.66 26.16
CA THR A 349 -7.33 5.17 24.77
C THR A 349 -5.96 4.98 24.13
N SER A 350 -5.00 4.38 24.83
CA SER A 350 -3.63 4.19 24.36
C SER A 350 -3.20 2.75 24.49
N CYS A 351 -2.28 2.34 23.61
CA CYS A 351 -1.73 1.00 23.60
C CYS A 351 -0.23 1.01 23.89
N SER A 352 0.18 0.19 24.87
CA SER A 352 1.58 -0.02 25.21
C SER A 352 2.08 -1.32 24.59
N CYS A 353 2.99 -1.25 23.61
CA CYS A 353 3.54 -2.43 22.94
C CYS A 353 4.31 -3.33 23.92
N PHE A 354 4.15 -4.65 23.80
CA PHE A 354 5.05 -5.60 24.42
C PHE A 354 6.46 -5.48 23.81
N SER A 355 7.49 -5.92 24.55
CA SER A 355 8.87 -5.86 24.09
C SER A 355 9.05 -6.55 22.72
N GLY A 356 9.66 -5.84 21.76
CA GLY A 356 9.89 -6.32 20.39
C GLY A 356 8.87 -5.86 19.34
N PHE A 357 7.84 -5.11 19.75
CA PHE A 357 6.82 -4.52 18.87
C PHE A 357 6.91 -2.99 18.91
N LEU A 358 6.58 -2.31 17.80
CA LEU A 358 6.64 -0.84 17.69
C LEU A 358 5.30 -0.29 17.21
N ASP A 359 4.81 0.79 17.83
CA ASP A 359 3.69 1.66 17.43
C ASP A 359 2.55 0.96 16.66
N HIS A 360 2.68 0.83 15.33
CA HIS A 360 1.75 0.15 14.42
C HIS A 360 1.46 -1.33 14.76
N ASP A 361 2.31 -1.99 15.55
CA ASP A 361 2.19 -3.40 15.91
C ASP A 361 1.20 -3.62 17.06
N CYS A 362 1.08 -2.65 17.96
CA CYS A 362 0.20 -2.71 19.12
C CYS A 362 -0.88 -1.63 19.14
N GLY A 363 -0.86 -0.68 18.21
CA GLY A 363 -1.79 0.45 18.25
C GLY A 363 -1.18 1.65 18.95
N THR A 364 -1.64 2.84 18.55
CA THR A 364 -0.93 4.09 18.81
C THR A 364 -1.15 4.61 20.23
N PHE A 365 -0.09 5.19 20.81
CA PHE A 365 -0.11 5.87 22.11
C PHE A 365 -0.89 7.21 22.04
N LYS A 366 -1.48 7.63 23.17
CA LYS A 366 -1.73 9.05 23.44
C LYS A 366 -0.40 9.68 23.80
N VAL A 367 -0.05 10.80 23.17
CA VAL A 367 0.93 11.73 23.72
C VAL A 367 0.25 12.44 24.89
N ASP A 368 0.78 12.27 26.11
CA ASP A 368 0.32 13.03 27.27
C ASP A 368 0.64 14.52 27.07
N GLU A 369 -0.38 15.39 27.14
CA GLU A 369 -0.22 16.84 27.29
C GLU A 369 0.42 17.14 28.65
N LYS A 370 1.74 17.06 28.78
CA LYS A 370 2.47 17.62 29.93
C LYS A 370 3.84 18.17 29.57
N ILE A 371 3.86 19.30 28.88
CA ILE A 371 4.92 20.34 28.97
C ILE A 371 4.21 21.69 28.67
N SER A 372 3.82 22.52 29.63
CA SER A 372 4.72 23.32 30.46
C SER A 372 3.95 23.90 31.66
N SER A 373 4.45 23.64 32.86
CA SER A 373 4.22 24.49 34.02
C SER A 373 5.29 25.59 34.02
N ILE A 374 4.89 26.86 33.95
CA ILE A 374 5.43 28.03 34.68
C ILE A 374 4.52 29.23 34.35
N GLY A 375 3.97 29.88 35.38
CA GLY A 375 3.35 31.20 35.29
C GLY A 375 2.03 31.34 36.05
N GLN A 376 2.07 31.97 37.22
CA GLN A 376 0.94 32.30 38.10
C GLN A 376 -0.02 33.34 37.48
N GLY A 377 -1.30 33.27 37.87
CA GLY A 377 -2.29 34.35 37.68
C GLY A 377 -3.70 33.91 38.09
N GLU A 378 -4.33 34.67 38.96
CA GLU A 378 -5.53 34.38 39.77
C GLU A 378 -6.88 34.41 39.02
N ASP A 379 -7.87 33.76 39.67
CA ASP A 379 -9.34 33.97 39.71
C ASP A 379 -10.22 33.98 38.44
N GLU A 380 -11.15 32.99 38.34
CA GLU A 380 -12.60 33.15 38.61
C GLU A 380 -13.46 32.01 37.98
N ASN A 381 -14.36 31.45 38.81
CA ASN A 381 -15.62 30.73 38.53
C ASN A 381 -15.97 30.24 37.11
N VAL A 382 -16.09 28.92 36.91
CA VAL A 382 -17.17 28.32 36.09
C VAL A 382 -17.62 26.96 36.68
N GLN A 383 -18.94 26.79 36.73
CA GLN A 383 -19.71 25.72 37.34
C GLN A 383 -19.43 24.30 36.79
N SER A 384 -19.57 23.33 37.69
CA SER A 384 -19.62 21.89 37.43
C SER A 384 -20.80 21.52 36.51
N VAL A 385 -20.52 20.81 35.41
CA VAL A 385 -21.53 20.06 34.65
C VAL A 385 -21.23 18.57 34.80
N ASP A 386 -22.24 17.86 35.30
CA ASP A 386 -22.27 16.46 35.66
C ASP A 386 -21.80 15.49 34.57
N ASN A 387 -21.07 14.47 35.00
CA ASN A 387 -20.78 13.25 34.26
C ASN A 387 -22.08 12.43 34.08
N GLY A 388 -22.66 12.47 32.88
CA GLY A 388 -23.79 11.63 32.49
C GLY A 388 -23.37 10.17 32.28
N ILE A 389 -23.54 9.36 33.32
CA ILE A 389 -23.51 7.89 33.30
C ILE A 389 -24.83 7.38 32.67
N CYS A 390 -24.77 6.55 31.63
CA CYS A 390 -25.95 5.97 31.00
C CYS A 390 -26.46 4.73 31.78
N ASP A 391 -27.49 4.93 32.61
CA ASP A 391 -28.26 3.86 33.25
C ASP A 391 -29.33 3.27 32.29
N ALA A 392 -29.44 1.94 32.29
CA ALA A 392 -30.45 1.20 31.54
C ALA A 392 -31.78 1.13 32.31
N LYS A 393 -32.90 1.57 31.71
CA LYS A 393 -34.25 1.23 32.17
C LYS A 393 -35.07 0.56 31.07
N THR A 394 -35.77 -0.49 31.50
CA THR A 394 -36.59 -1.46 30.75
C THR A 394 -37.84 -0.85 30.09
N PRO A 395 -38.34 -1.43 28.98
CA PRO A 395 -39.42 -0.83 28.20
C PRO A 395 -40.83 -1.29 28.60
N GLN A 396 -41.79 -0.36 28.54
CA GLN A 396 -43.22 -0.66 28.47
C GLN A 396 -43.70 -0.67 27.00
N THR A 397 -44.57 -1.63 26.71
CA THR A 397 -45.15 -1.98 25.42
C THR A 397 -46.26 -1.03 24.96
N THR A 398 -46.30 -0.71 23.66
CA THR A 398 -47.57 -0.49 22.93
C THR A 398 -47.45 -0.92 21.46
N ARG A 399 -48.51 -1.59 20.98
CA ARG A 399 -48.72 -2.12 19.63
C ARG A 399 -49.20 -1.02 18.69
N GLY A 400 -48.78 -1.08 17.42
CA GLY A 400 -49.37 -0.32 16.31
C GLY A 400 -49.22 -1.07 14.98
N TYR A 401 -50.35 -1.46 14.40
CA TYR A 401 -50.56 -2.13 13.11
C TYR A 401 -50.45 -1.14 11.93
N PHE A 402 -49.96 -1.57 10.76
CA PHE A 402 -50.26 -1.16 9.36
C PHE A 402 -49.12 -1.74 8.48
N GLY A 403 -49.24 -2.58 7.44
CA GLY A 403 -50.34 -2.95 6.55
C GLY A 403 -50.16 -2.31 5.16
N GLY A 404 -49.50 -2.96 4.19
CA GLY A 404 -49.52 -2.50 2.79
C GLY A 404 -48.45 -3.00 1.80
N LYS A 405 -48.75 -4.12 1.13
CA LYS A 405 -48.37 -4.64 -0.22
C LYS A 405 -47.36 -3.87 -1.12
N TYR A 406 -46.41 -4.61 -1.70
CA TYR A 406 -46.12 -4.60 -3.16
C TYR A 406 -45.62 -5.98 -3.63
N HIS A 407 -46.20 -6.49 -4.72
CA HIS A 407 -45.89 -7.75 -5.39
C HIS A 407 -44.94 -7.54 -6.58
N ALA A 408 -44.01 -8.47 -6.72
CA ALA A 408 -43.35 -9.04 -7.90
C ALA A 408 -43.50 -8.39 -9.30
N VAL A 409 -42.36 -8.27 -9.99
CA VAL A 409 -42.25 -8.49 -11.45
C VAL A 409 -41.00 -9.30 -11.75
N SER A 410 -41.18 -10.48 -12.36
CA SER A 410 -40.15 -11.31 -12.98
C SER A 410 -40.46 -11.50 -14.47
N ALA A 411 -39.42 -11.45 -15.30
CA ALA A 411 -39.20 -12.14 -16.58
C ALA A 411 -40.01 -11.76 -17.85
N TYR A 412 -39.29 -11.30 -18.89
CA TYR A 412 -39.49 -11.64 -20.33
C TYR A 412 -38.26 -11.18 -21.17
N ILE A 413 -37.27 -12.03 -21.50
CA ILE A 413 -37.03 -12.76 -22.78
C ILE A 413 -36.98 -11.87 -24.05
N ARG A 414 -35.84 -11.80 -24.77
CA ARG A 414 -35.53 -12.57 -26.02
C ARG A 414 -34.20 -12.18 -26.73
N LYS A 415 -33.38 -13.21 -27.02
CA LYS A 415 -32.47 -13.45 -28.18
C LYS A 415 -31.96 -12.26 -29.01
N HIS A 416 -30.64 -12.15 -29.20
CA HIS A 416 -30.02 -11.83 -30.51
C HIS A 416 -28.63 -12.50 -30.67
N ASN A 417 -28.32 -12.87 -31.92
CA ASN A 417 -27.45 -13.97 -32.36
C ASN A 417 -25.95 -13.64 -32.42
N TYR A 418 -25.12 -14.56 -31.92
CA TYR A 418 -23.70 -14.69 -32.23
C TYR A 418 -23.53 -15.56 -33.48
N ALA A 419 -23.44 -14.96 -34.67
CA ALA A 419 -23.01 -15.69 -35.88
C ALA A 419 -22.52 -14.77 -37.02
N THR A 420 -22.79 -13.46 -37.00
CA THR A 420 -22.53 -12.59 -38.15
C THR A 420 -21.26 -11.73 -38.00
N THR A 421 -20.67 -11.66 -36.80
CA THR A 421 -19.48 -10.83 -36.52
C THR A 421 -18.16 -11.55 -36.84
N PHE A 422 -18.18 -12.88 -37.00
CA PHE A 422 -16.96 -13.67 -37.22
C PHE A 422 -16.50 -13.73 -38.68
N VAL A 423 -17.39 -13.43 -39.65
CA VAL A 423 -17.05 -13.45 -41.09
C VAL A 423 -16.50 -12.10 -41.57
N ILE A 424 -16.82 -10.99 -40.89
CA ILE A 424 -16.39 -9.65 -41.31
C ILE A 424 -14.96 -9.34 -40.84
N LEU A 425 -14.49 -9.92 -39.72
CA LEU A 425 -13.10 -9.72 -39.26
C LEU A 425 -12.06 -10.50 -40.08
N LEU A 426 -12.43 -11.65 -40.69
CA LEU A 426 -11.51 -12.42 -41.53
C LEU A 426 -11.34 -11.84 -42.95
N LEU A 427 -12.30 -11.04 -43.43
CA LEU A 427 -12.20 -10.33 -44.72
C LEU A 427 -11.39 -9.03 -44.64
N ILE A 428 -11.25 -8.43 -43.46
CA ILE A 428 -10.44 -7.21 -43.28
C ILE A 428 -8.94 -7.56 -43.16
N VAL A 429 -8.60 -8.72 -42.59
CA VAL A 429 -7.19 -9.17 -42.45
C VAL A 429 -6.56 -9.60 -43.78
N SER A 430 -7.37 -10.04 -44.76
CA SER A 430 -6.87 -10.43 -46.10
C SER A 430 -6.67 -9.24 -47.06
N ILE A 431 -7.31 -8.09 -46.82
CA ILE A 431 -7.18 -6.89 -47.68
C ILE A 431 -5.96 -6.03 -47.31
N PHE A 432 -5.46 -6.09 -46.08
CA PHE A 432 -4.23 -5.38 -45.68
C PHE A 432 -2.94 -6.16 -45.96
N ALA A 433 -2.99 -7.49 -46.04
CA ALA A 433 -1.81 -8.31 -46.37
C ALA A 433 -1.38 -8.20 -47.85
N VAL A 434 -2.27 -7.80 -48.76
CA VAL A 434 -1.96 -7.64 -50.20
C VAL A 434 -1.44 -6.24 -50.57
N ARG A 435 -1.55 -5.25 -49.66
CA ARG A 435 -1.09 -3.86 -49.91
C ARG A 435 0.29 -3.50 -49.38
N ALA A 436 0.98 -4.40 -48.68
CA ALA A 436 2.32 -4.15 -48.13
C ALA A 436 3.49 -4.79 -48.92
N SER A 437 3.23 -5.58 -49.98
CA SER A 437 4.30 -6.20 -50.80
C SER A 437 4.56 -5.51 -52.15
N GLN A 438 4.12 -4.25 -52.35
CA GLN A 438 4.30 -3.51 -53.62
C GLN A 438 4.88 -2.08 -53.46
N LYS A 439 5.72 -1.84 -52.45
CA LYS A 439 6.59 -0.64 -52.41
C LYS A 439 8.00 -0.99 -51.93
N SER A 440 8.74 -1.64 -52.82
CA SER A 440 10.21 -1.59 -52.86
C SER A 440 10.64 -1.84 -54.30
N ASP A 441 10.49 -0.79 -55.11
CA ASP A 441 11.33 -0.40 -56.25
C ASP A 441 11.16 1.11 -56.45
#